data_AF-A0A8S9ADF6-F1
#
_entry.id   AF-A0A8S9ADF6-F1
#
_cell.length_a   1.000
_cell.length_b   1.000
_cell.length_c   1.000
_cell.angle_alpha   90.00
_cell.angle_beta   90.00
_cell.angle_gamma   90.00
#
_symmetry.space_group_name_H-M   'P 1'
#
loop_
_entity.id
_entity.type
_entity.pdbx_description
1 polymer ?
#
loop_
_entity_poly.entity_id
_entity_poly.type
_entity_poly.pdbx_seq_one_letter_code
_entity_poly.pdbx_strand_id
1 'polypeptide(L)'
;APQTLTINPLLFKKGPGFDVARDFAPIIVVASVPNVLVVANKLPVKTTQELIAYARRHVGKLSYGSSSVGGTPHLSSEMFKTMTSTYIVHVPYRGVG
;
A
#
# COMPACT_ATOMS: atom_id res chain seq x y z
N ALA A 1 1.09 7.40 -11.29
CA ALA A 1 2.05 6.81 -12.26
C ALA A 1 2.15 5.30 -12.00
N PRO A 2 2.35 4.48 -13.04
CA PRO A 2 2.45 3.04 -12.87
C PRO A 2 3.63 2.66 -11.97
N GLN A 3 3.44 1.63 -11.13
CA GLN A 3 4.42 1.13 -10.15
C GLN A 3 5.84 0.96 -10.72
N THR A 4 5.94 0.56 -11.99
CA THR A 4 7.20 0.38 -12.71
C THR A 4 8.03 1.65 -12.83
N LEU A 5 7.39 2.82 -12.95
CA LEU A 5 8.07 4.09 -13.15
C LEU A 5 8.41 4.79 -11.83
N THR A 6 7.65 4.54 -10.77
CA THR A 6 7.80 5.33 -9.53
C THR A 6 8.39 4.53 -8.37
N ILE A 7 8.12 3.23 -8.30
CA ILE A 7 8.49 2.41 -7.13
C ILE A 7 9.64 1.46 -7.43
N ASN A 8 9.69 0.86 -8.63
CA ASN A 8 10.79 -0.06 -8.99
C ASN A 8 12.20 0.56 -8.87
N PRO A 9 12.45 1.83 -9.28
CA PRO A 9 13.76 2.47 -9.09
C PRO A 9 14.17 2.60 -7.62
N LEU A 10 13.20 2.70 -6.70
CA LEU A 10 13.45 2.85 -5.26
C LEU A 10 13.64 1.52 -4.53
N LEU A 11 13.11 0.41 -5.09
CA LEU A 11 13.17 -0.91 -4.48
C LEU A 11 14.35 -1.77 -4.97
N PHE A 12 14.74 -1.65 -6.24
CA PHE A 12 15.78 -2.52 -6.82
C PHE A 12 17.13 -1.80 -6.90
N LYS A 13 18.15 -2.33 -6.20
CA LYS A 13 19.53 -1.80 -6.19
C LYS A 13 20.17 -1.63 -7.57
N LYS A 14 19.80 -2.47 -8.54
CA LYS A 14 20.31 -2.36 -9.93
C LYS A 14 19.55 -1.33 -10.78
N GLY A 15 18.49 -0.73 -10.24
CA GLY A 15 17.56 0.11 -10.98
C GLY A 15 16.91 -0.65 -12.14
N PRO A 16 15.97 -0.04 -12.86
CA PRO A 16 15.36 -0.66 -14.03
C PRO A 16 16.16 -0.42 -15.33
N GLY A 17 17.36 0.18 -15.24
CA GLY A 17 18.20 0.51 -16.40
C GLY A 17 17.82 1.82 -17.11
N PHE A 18 16.89 2.58 -16.55
CA PHE A 18 16.45 3.89 -17.04
C PHE A 18 16.19 4.84 -15.86
N ASP A 19 16.31 6.15 -16.11
CA ASP A 19 15.96 7.21 -15.17
C ASP A 19 14.63 7.84 -15.58
N VAL A 20 13.60 7.69 -14.76
CA VAL A 20 12.26 8.19 -15.08
C VAL A 20 12.18 9.71 -15.15
N ALA A 21 13.01 10.43 -14.39
CA ALA A 21 13.04 11.89 -14.41
C ALA A 21 13.76 12.45 -15.64
N ARG A 22 14.74 11.70 -16.18
CA ARG A 22 15.53 12.12 -17.35
C ARG A 22 14.98 11.60 -18.67
N ASP A 23 14.56 10.34 -18.71
CA ASP A 23 14.32 9.60 -19.96
C ASP A 23 12.85 9.65 -20.41
N PHE A 24 11.95 10.21 -19.59
CA PHE A 24 10.51 10.29 -19.89
C PHE A 24 9.96 11.71 -19.70
N ALA A 25 9.27 12.24 -20.72
CA ALA A 25 8.52 13.49 -20.63
C ALA A 25 7.02 13.19 -20.36
N PRO A 26 6.43 13.70 -19.26
CA PRO A 26 5.01 13.46 -18.98
C PRO A 26 4.13 14.22 -19.98
N ILE A 27 3.14 13.53 -20.56
CA ILE A 27 2.15 14.13 -21.46
C ILE A 27 0.88 14.52 -20.69
N ILE A 28 0.19 13.54 -20.09
CA ILE A 28 -1.05 13.77 -19.33
C ILE A 28 -1.33 12.62 -18.35
N VAL A 29 -2.07 12.91 -17.28
CA VAL A 29 -2.63 11.91 -16.35
C VAL A 29 -4.05 11.54 -16.81
N VAL A 30 -4.27 10.28 -17.19
CA VAL A 30 -5.56 9.82 -17.73
C VAL A 30 -6.57 9.44 -16.63
N ALA A 31 -6.09 9.00 -15.47
CA ALA A 31 -6.94 8.59 -14.36
C ALA A 31 -6.22 8.72 -13.00
N SER A 32 -7.01 9.00 -11.96
CA SER A 32 -6.61 8.91 -10.56
C SER A 32 -7.63 8.05 -9.82
N VAL A 33 -7.16 7.05 -9.08
CA VAL A 33 -8.01 6.11 -8.35
C VAL A 33 -7.66 6.21 -6.87
N PRO A 34 -8.62 6.55 -5.98
CA PRO A 34 -8.36 6.59 -4.56
C PRO A 34 -8.21 5.18 -3.99
N ASN A 35 -7.28 5.01 -3.04
CA ASN A 35 -7.22 3.81 -2.22
C ASN A 35 -8.28 3.89 -1.12
N VAL A 36 -8.97 2.79 -0.85
CA VAL A 36 -10.00 2.71 0.21
C VAL A 36 -9.58 1.71 1.27
N LEU A 37 -9.73 2.09 2.53
CA LEU A 37 -9.55 1.19 3.67
C LEU A 37 -10.84 0.41 3.92
N VAL A 38 -10.79 -0.91 3.77
CA VAL A 38 -11.93 -1.80 3.99
C VAL A 38 -11.58 -2.82 5.06
N VAL A 39 -12.52 -3.06 5.99
CA VAL A 39 -12.40 -4.05 7.06
C VAL A 39 -13.45 -5.14 6.89
N ALA A 40 -13.18 -6.32 7.43
CA ALA A 40 -14.17 -7.39 7.47
C ALA A 40 -15.33 -7.00 8.39
N ASN A 41 -16.57 -7.30 8.00
CA ASN A 41 -17.77 -6.98 8.79
C ASN A 41 -17.81 -7.66 10.17
N LYS A 42 -17.03 -8.74 10.36
CA LYS A 42 -16.87 -9.43 11.65
C LYS A 42 -15.95 -8.69 12.63
N LEU A 43 -15.18 -7.70 12.16
CA LEU A 43 -14.27 -6.95 12.99
C LEU A 43 -15.07 -5.89 13.79
N PRO A 44 -14.92 -5.81 15.13
CA PRO A 44 -15.73 -4.92 15.96
C PRO A 44 -15.18 -3.48 15.93
N VAL A 45 -15.01 -2.92 14.73
CA VAL A 45 -14.52 -1.56 14.52
C VAL A 45 -15.36 -0.88 13.44
N LYS A 46 -15.76 0.36 13.69
CA LYS A 46 -16.57 1.18 12.78
C LYS A 46 -15.85 2.44 12.33
N THR A 47 -14.77 2.80 13.01
CA THR A 47 -13.97 3.99 12.72
C THR A 47 -12.49 3.62 12.54
N THR A 48 -11.75 4.47 11.84
CA THR A 48 -10.30 4.32 11.69
C THR A 48 -9.58 4.37 13.03
N GLN A 49 -10.05 5.23 13.95
CA GLN A 49 -9.52 5.33 15.31
C GLN A 49 -9.72 4.02 16.08
N GLU A 50 -10.90 3.41 15.99
CA GLU A 50 -11.17 2.10 16.59
C GLU A 50 -10.30 1.01 15.97
N LEU A 51 -10.08 1.03 14.65
CA LEU A 51 -9.16 0.11 13.99
C LEU A 51 -7.73 0.25 14.53
N ILE A 52 -7.22 1.48 14.69
CA ILE A 52 -5.88 1.73 15.24
C ILE A 52 -5.80 1.23 16.67
N ALA A 53 -6.78 1.55 17.51
CA ALA A 53 -6.84 1.10 18.90
C ALA A 53 -6.90 -0.43 18.98
N TYR A 54 -7.70 -1.06 18.13
CA TYR A 54 -7.82 -2.51 18.05
C TYR A 54 -6.51 -3.16 17.60
N ALA A 55 -5.85 -2.62 16.56
CA ALA A 55 -4.58 -3.11 16.05
C ALA A 55 -3.45 -3.00 17.07
N ARG A 56 -3.40 -1.91 17.86
CA ARG A 56 -2.43 -1.75 18.96
C ARG A 56 -2.65 -2.76 20.09
N ARG A 57 -3.90 -3.11 20.39
CA ARG A 57 -4.24 -4.12 21.41
C ARG A 57 -3.99 -5.56 20.93
N HIS A 58 -4.03 -5.80 19.62
CA HIS A 58 -3.94 -7.13 19.01
C HIS A 58 -2.77 -7.23 18.01
N VAL A 59 -1.56 -6.92 18.49
CA VAL A 59 -0.34 -6.88 17.68
C VAL A 59 -0.13 -8.20 16.95
N GLY A 60 0.00 -8.15 15.62
CA GLY A 60 0.27 -9.32 14.76
C GLY A 60 -0.91 -10.28 14.57
N LYS A 61 -2.09 -10.00 15.14
CA LYS A 61 -3.30 -10.81 14.93
C LYS A 61 -4.12 -10.37 13.72
N LEU A 62 -3.94 -9.14 13.28
CA LEU A 62 -4.57 -8.62 12.08
C LEU A 62 -3.70 -8.87 10.85
N SER A 63 -4.35 -9.18 9.73
CA SER A 63 -3.73 -9.27 8.42
C SER A 63 -4.46 -8.37 7.42
N TYR A 64 -3.73 -7.80 6.46
CA TYR A 64 -4.30 -7.02 5.36
C TYR A 64 -3.88 -7.62 4.02
N GLY A 65 -4.79 -7.55 3.03
CA GLY A 65 -4.50 -7.94 1.66
C GLY A 65 -3.97 -6.77 0.84
N SER A 66 -2.98 -6.98 -0.01
CA SER A 66 -2.67 -6.05 -1.11
C SER A 66 -2.72 -6.75 -2.47
N SER A 67 -3.06 -6.00 -3.52
CA SER A 67 -3.13 -6.51 -4.89
C SER A 67 -1.77 -6.69 -5.56
N SER A 68 -0.71 -6.10 -5.01
CA SER A 68 0.67 -6.31 -5.46
C SER A 68 1.69 -6.00 -4.36
N VAL A 69 2.83 -6.70 -4.38
CA VAL A 69 3.99 -6.38 -3.53
C VAL A 69 4.68 -5.16 -4.14
N GLY A 70 4.61 -4.04 -3.44
CA GLY A 70 5.28 -2.80 -3.85
C GLY A 70 4.41 -1.90 -4.73
N GLY A 71 3.12 -2.22 -4.90
CA GLY A 71 2.15 -1.29 -5.48
C GLY A 71 1.60 -0.29 -4.45
N THR A 72 0.84 0.67 -4.94
CA THR A 72 0.18 1.72 -4.17
C THR A 72 -0.55 1.21 -2.91
N PRO A 73 -1.39 0.16 -2.95
CA PRO A 73 -2.07 -0.32 -1.74
C PRO A 73 -1.11 -0.95 -0.72
N HIS A 74 -0.03 -1.61 -1.15
CA HIS A 74 0.99 -2.12 -0.21
C HIS A 74 1.69 -0.96 0.50
N LEU A 75 2.15 0.04 -0.26
CA LEU A 75 2.83 1.21 0.31
C LEU A 75 1.91 2.03 1.22
N SER A 76 0.64 2.23 0.84
CA SER A 76 -0.34 2.93 1.69
C SER A 76 -0.54 2.21 3.03
N SER A 77 -0.59 0.88 3.04
CA SER A 77 -0.72 0.10 4.27
C SER A 77 0.55 0.12 5.12
N GLU A 78 1.74 0.06 4.53
CA GLU A 78 3.01 0.21 5.27
C GLU A 78 3.19 1.62 5.84
N MET A 79 2.78 2.65 5.08
CA MET A 79 2.72 4.02 5.57
C MET A 79 1.75 4.15 6.74
N PHE A 80 0.56 3.54 6.64
CA PHE A 80 -0.41 3.51 7.74
C PHE A 80 0.16 2.86 9.00
N LYS A 81 0.83 1.70 8.87
CA LYS A 81 1.51 1.02 10.00
C LYS A 81 2.54 1.93 10.66
N THR A 82 3.35 2.60 9.85
CA THR A 82 4.41 3.51 10.32
C THR A 82 3.82 4.72 11.06
N MET A 83 2.83 5.39 10.47
CA MET A 83 2.20 6.58 11.06
C MET A 83 1.41 6.27 12.33
N THR A 84 0.81 5.08 12.41
CA THR A 84 -0.05 4.69 13.54
C THR A 84 0.70 3.86 14.59
N SER A 85 1.97 3.55 14.33
CA SER A 85 2.79 2.63 15.14
C SER A 85 2.05 1.32 15.42
N THR A 86 1.40 0.76 14.39
CA THR A 86 0.69 -0.52 14.46
C THR A 86 1.42 -1.59 13.67
N TYR A 87 1.18 -2.86 14.03
CA TYR A 87 1.72 -3.99 13.29
C TYR A 87 0.59 -4.90 12.80
N ILE A 88 0.39 -4.87 11.48
CA ILE A 88 -0.60 -5.66 10.74
C ILE A 88 0.17 -6.46 9.68
N VAL A 89 -0.12 -7.76 9.58
CA VAL A 89 0.59 -8.69 8.69
C VAL A 89 0.17 -8.47 7.24
N HIS A 90 1.13 -8.33 6.35
CA HIS A 90 0.87 -8.22 4.91
C HIS A 90 0.64 -9.60 4.29
N VAL A 91 -0.47 -9.77 3.58
CA VAL A 91 -0.79 -10.97 2.80
C VAL A 91 -0.95 -10.56 1.32
N PRO A 92 -0.01 -10.91 0.43
CA PRO A 92 -0.08 -10.53 -0.97
C PRO A 92 -1.09 -11.40 -1.74
N TYR A 93 -1.95 -10.76 -2.53
CA TYR A 93 -2.85 -11.40 -3.49
C TYR A 93 -2.43 -11.10 -4.93
N ARG A 94 -2.75 -12.00 -5.86
CA ARG A 94 -2.40 -11.87 -7.30
C ARG A 94 -3.42 -11.00 -8.05
N GLY A 95 -3.48 -9.72 -7.73
CA GLY A 95 -4.31 -8.73 -8.44
C GLY A 95 -5.65 -8.37 -7.77
N VAL A 96 -6.29 -7.34 -8.31
CA VAL A 96 -7.70 -7.01 -8.06
C VAL A 96 -8.48 -7.82 -9.10
N GLY A 97 -9.28 -8.78 -8.65
CA GLY A 97 -10.16 -9.54 -9.56
C GLY A 97 -11.16 -8.63 -10.25
#